data_AF-A0A8T6MC78-F1
#
_entry.id   AF-A0A8T6MC78-F1
#
_cell.length_a   1.000
_cell.length_b   1.000
_cell.length_c   1.000
_cell.angle_alpha   90.00
_cell.angle_beta   90.00
_cell.angle_gamma   90.00
#
_symmetry.space_group_name_H-M   'P 1'
#
loop_
_entity.id
_entity.type
_entity.pdbx_description
1 polymer ?
#
loop_
_entity_poly.entity_id
_entity_poly.type
_entity_poly.pdbx_seq_one_letter_code
_entity_poly.pdbx_strand_id
1 'polypeptide(L)' 'MCNFGYYSFRLGIKDSSISSLVLGIALGVIFLCIQEFEYLEFALTMSDGVFASLFFLLTGFHGAHVLVGLIMLCTQLDRL' A
#
# COMPACT_ATOMS: atom_id res chain seq x y z
N MET A 1 3.22 -11.18 -4.51
CA MET A 1 3.69 -11.49 -3.14
C MET A 1 2.64 -12.20 -2.29
N CYS A 2 1.44 -11.63 -2.11
CA CYS A 2 0.44 -12.19 -1.19
C CYS A 2 -0.01 -13.63 -1.54
N ASN A 3 -0.07 -13.99 -2.83
CA ASN A 3 -0.38 -15.36 -3.25
C ASN A 3 0.74 -16.35 -2.86
N PHE A 4 2.01 -15.94 -3.02
CA PHE A 4 3.15 -16.74 -2.57
C PHE A 4 3.17 -16.90 -1.05
N GLY A 5 2.93 -15.80 -0.31
CA GLY A 5 2.78 -15.86 1.15
C GLY A 5 1.66 -16.77 1.60
N TYR A 6 0.50 -16.67 0.97
CA TYR A 6 -0.64 -17.55 1.21
C TYR A 6 -0.30 -19.02 0.94
N TYR A 7 0.41 -19.32 -0.15
CA TYR A 7 0.83 -20.68 -0.48
C TYR A 7 1.85 -21.23 0.52
N SER A 8 2.86 -20.44 0.90
CA SER A 8 3.86 -20.83 1.91
C SER A 8 3.23 -21.06 3.29
N PHE A 9 2.24 -20.24 3.67
CA PHE A 9 1.44 -20.43 4.88
C PHE A 9 0.65 -21.75 4.83
N ARG A 10 0.01 -22.06 3.69
CA ARG A 10 -0.71 -23.33 3.47
C ARG A 10 0.19 -24.56 3.55
N LEU A 11 1.46 -24.42 3.18
CA LEU A 11 2.48 -25.48 3.29
C LEU A 11 3.13 -25.55 4.68
N GLY A 12 2.78 -24.65 5.61
CA GLY A 12 3.37 -24.58 6.95
C GLY A 12 4.79 -23.98 7.01
N ILE A 13 5.29 -23.44 5.90
CA ILE A 13 6.63 -22.85 5.81
C ILE A 13 6.56 -21.38 6.25
N LYS A 14 6.78 -21.15 7.56
CA LYS A 14 6.63 -19.83 8.19
C LYS A 14 7.62 -18.79 7.65
N ASP A 15 8.89 -19.13 7.48
CA ASP A 15 9.94 -18.17 7.08
C ASP A 15 9.64 -17.53 5.70
N SER A 16 9.18 -18.36 4.76
CA SER A 16 8.77 -17.90 3.44
C SER A 16 7.48 -17.06 3.47
N SER A 17 6.55 -17.39 4.36
CA SER A 17 5.34 -16.57 4.58
C SER A 17 5.68 -15.20 5.17
N ILE A 18 6.53 -15.16 6.20
CA ILE A 18 6.96 -13.92 6.86
C ILE A 18 7.70 -13.01 5.88
N SER A 19 8.68 -13.55 5.14
CA SER A 19 9.44 -12.77 4.15
C SER A 19 8.54 -12.16 3.06
N SER A 20 7.51 -12.90 2.61
CA SER A 20 6.57 -12.37 1.62
C SER A 20 5.67 -11.24 2.15
N LEU A 21 5.30 -11.29 3.42
CA LEU A 21 4.51 -10.26 4.10
C LEU A 21 5.36 -8.99 4.32
N VAL A 22 6.59 -9.16 4.82
CA VAL A 22 7.54 -8.04 5.01
C VAL A 22 7.80 -7.33 3.67
N LEU A 23 8.00 -8.09 2.59
CA LEU A 23 8.17 -7.52 1.25
C LEU A 23 6.93 -6.74 0.79
N GLY A 24 5.72 -7.26 1.07
CA GLY A 24 4.46 -6.58 0.76
C GLY A 24 4.30 -5.26 1.52
N ILE A 25 4.62 -5.25 2.82
CA ILE A 25 4.59 -4.05 3.66
C ILE A 25 5.62 -3.02 3.15
N ALA A 26 6.85 -3.45 2.88
CA ALA A 26 7.90 -2.56 2.38
C ALA A 26 7.50 -1.86 1.08
N LEU A 27 6.94 -2.60 0.12
CA LEU A 27 6.47 -2.04 -1.14
C LEU A 27 5.28 -1.08 -0.97
N GLY A 28 4.36 -1.39 -0.07
CA GLY A 28 3.23 -0.50 0.23
C GLY A 28 3.66 0.80 0.89
N VAL A 29 4.66 0.77 1.79
CA VAL A 29 5.24 1.98 2.38
C VAL A 29 5.96 2.81 1.31
N ILE A 30 6.77 2.18 0.46
CA ILE A 30 7.45 2.88 -0.66
C ILE A 30 6.42 3.55 -1.57
N PHE A 31 5.33 2.86 -1.91
CA PHE A 31 4.26 3.43 -2.71
C PHE A 31 3.63 4.67 -2.06
N LEU A 32 3.31 4.62 -0.76
CA LEU A 32 2.75 5.76 -0.04
C LEU A 32 3.70 6.95 0.02
N CYS A 33 5.00 6.71 0.25
CA CYS A 33 6.00 7.78 0.25
C CYS A 33 6.14 8.45 -1.12
N ILE A 34 6.12 7.66 -2.21
CA ILE A 34 6.16 8.20 -3.57
C ILE A 34 4.87 8.98 -3.86
N GLN A 35 3.71 8.47 -3.46
CA GLN A 35 2.42 9.14 -3.63
C GLN A 35 2.39 10.52 -2.94
N GLU A 36 2.92 10.61 -1.72
CA GLU A 36 3.01 11.89 -0.99
C GLU A 36 4.01 12.83 -1.66
N PHE A 37 5.17 12.33 -2.10
CA PHE A 37 6.15 13.12 -2.84
C PHE A 37 5.56 13.71 -4.13
N GLU A 38 4.83 12.91 -4.90
CA GLU A 38 4.14 13.40 -6.10
C GLU A 38 3.12 14.48 -5.77
N TYR A 39 2.42 14.41 -4.64
CA TYR A 39 1.47 15.45 -4.23
C TYR A 39 2.15 16.78 -3.86
N LEU A 40 3.37 16.73 -3.32
CA LEU A 40 4.14 17.92 -2.97
C LEU A 40 4.76 18.59 -4.21
N GLU A 41 5.17 17.81 -5.20
CA GLU A 41 5.71 18.33 -6.47
C GLU A 41 4.63 18.73 -7.48
N PHE A 42 3.38 18.29 -7.30
CA PHE A 42 2.32 18.58 -8.25
C PHE A 42 2.00 20.07 -8.30
N ALA A 43 2.09 20.66 -9.49
CA ALA A 43 1.88 22.10 -9.68
C ALA A 43 0.41 22.53 -9.51
N LEU A 44 -0.53 21.58 -9.51
CA LEU A 44 -1.97 21.84 -9.34
C LEU A 44 -2.40 21.47 -7.93
N THR A 45 -3.27 22.30 -7.36
CA THR A 45 -3.95 22.06 -6.10
C THR A 45 -5.34 21.48 -6.33
N MET A 46 -5.96 20.92 -5.29
CA MET A 46 -7.32 20.36 -5.37
C MET A 46 -8.37 21.38 -5.86
N SER A 47 -8.12 22.68 -5.69
CA SER A 47 -8.98 23.77 -6.12
C SER A 47 -8.82 24.19 -7.58
N ASP A 48 -7.82 23.69 -8.32
CA ASP A 48 -7.47 24.17 -9.67
C ASP A 48 -8.35 23.58 -10.79
N GLY A 49 -9.63 23.40 -10.50
CA GLY A 49 -10.65 22.96 -11.45
C GLY A 49 -11.05 21.49 -11.36
N VAL A 50 -11.89 21.06 -12.30
CA VAL A 50 -12.54 19.74 -12.27
C VAL A 50 -11.55 18.60 -12.46
N PHE A 51 -10.51 18.80 -13.28
CA PHE A 51 -9.49 17.77 -13.50
C PHE A 51 -8.68 17.51 -12.23
N ALA A 52 -8.12 18.57 -11.61
CA ALA A 52 -7.32 18.43 -10.40
C ALA A 52 -8.13 17.85 -9.24
N SER A 53 -9.36 18.34 -9.03
CA SER A 53 -10.25 17.81 -7.98
C SER A 53 -10.58 16.33 -8.16
N LEU A 54 -10.87 15.87 -9.39
CA LEU A 54 -11.10 14.45 -9.67
C LEU A 54 -9.83 13.61 -9.51
N PHE A 55 -8.69 14.13 -9.98
CA PHE A 55 -7.39 13.49 -9.83
C PHE A 55 -7.10 13.22 -8.35
N PHE A 56 -7.06 14.25 -7.51
CA PHE A 56 -6.80 14.13 -6.06
C PHE A 56 -7.83 13.27 -5.33
N LEU A 57 -9.10 13.28 -5.76
CA LEU A 57 -10.12 12.41 -5.15
C LEU A 57 -9.87 10.93 -5.47
N LEU A 58 -9.61 10.58 -6.73
CA LEU A 58 -9.38 9.21 -7.16
C LEU A 58 -8.08 8.64 -6.56
N THR A 59 -6.99 9.40 -6.67
CA THR A 59 -5.68 8.98 -6.16
C THR A 59 -5.66 9.03 -4.63
N GLY A 60 -6.32 10.00 -4.01
CA GLY A 60 -6.45 10.09 -2.55
C GLY A 60 -7.26 8.93 -1.97
N PHE A 61 -8.38 8.56 -2.57
CA PHE A 61 -9.16 7.40 -2.13
C PHE A 61 -8.40 6.09 -2.33
N HIS A 62 -7.70 5.94 -3.46
CA HIS A 62 -6.81 4.80 -3.68
C HIS A 62 -5.70 4.73 -2.62
N GLY A 63 -5.05 5.84 -2.30
CA GLY A 63 -4.04 5.93 -1.24
C GLY A 63 -4.60 5.52 0.13
N ALA A 64 -5.81 5.97 0.47
CA ALA A 64 -6.50 5.53 1.69
C ALA A 64 -6.77 4.02 1.70
N HIS A 65 -7.21 3.44 0.57
CA HIS A 65 -7.38 2.00 0.44
C HIS A 65 -6.07 1.23 0.65
N VAL A 66 -4.96 1.71 0.07
CA VAL A 66 -3.62 1.09 0.25
C VAL A 66 -3.16 1.16 1.70
N LEU A 67 -3.37 2.29 2.40
CA LEU A 67 -3.05 2.43 3.82
C LEU A 67 -3.79 1.41 4.69
N VAL A 68 -5.09 1.24 4.45
CA VAL A 68 -5.91 0.24 5.17
C VAL A 68 -5.42 -1.18 4.88
N GLY A 69 -5.06 -1.49 3.63
CA GLY A 69 -4.43 -2.76 3.25
C GLY A 69 -3.09 -3.00 3.97
N LEU A 70 -2.27 -1.96 4.11
CA LEU A 70 -0.99 -2.02 4.82
C LEU A 70 -1.17 -2.35 6.30
N ILE A 71 -2.15 -1.72 6.97
CA ILE A 71 -2.50 -2.02 8.36
C ILE A 71 -2.91 -3.49 8.50
N MET A 72 -3.76 -3.99 7.59
CA MET A 72 -4.14 -5.41 7.60
C MET A 72 -2.93 -6.33 7.49
N LEU A 73 -2.00 -6.06 6.57
CA LEU A 73 -0.77 -6.84 6.41
C LEU A 73 0.12 -6.80 7.67
N CYS A 74 0.26 -5.64 8.32
CA CYS A 74 0.99 -5.54 9.58
C CYS A 74 0.35 -6.39 10.69
N THR A 75 -0.99 -6.34 10.84
CA THR A 75 -1.67 -7.18 11.85
C THR A 75 -1.56 -8.68 11.57
N GLN A 76 -1.40 -9.07 10.30
CA GLN A 76 -1.15 -10.48 9.94
C GLN A 76 0.27 -10.90 10.31
N LEU A 77 1.25 -10.02 10.15
CA LEU A 77 2.64 -10.27 10.53
C LEU A 77 2.78 -10.47 12.05
N ASP A 78 2.13 -9.63 12.87
CA ASP A 78 2.15 -9.74 14.34
C ASP A 78 1.57 -11.07 14.87
N ARG A 79 0.74 -11.76 14.07
CA ARG A 79 0.08 -13.01 14.47
C ARG A 79 0.83 -14.28 14.10
N LEU A 80 1.87 -14.22 13.26
CA LEU A 80 2.54 -15.37 12.63
C LEU A 80 3.77 -15.89 13.40
#